data_AF-A0A821J3H8-F1
#
_entry.id   AF-A0A821J3H8-F1
#
_cell.length_a   1.000
_cell.length_b   1.000
_cell.length_c   1.000
_cell.angle_alpha   90.00
_cell.angle_beta   90.00
_cell.angle_gamma   90.00
#
_symmetry.space_group_name_H-M   'P 1'
#
loop_
_entity.id
_entity.type
_entity.pdbx_description
1 polymer ?
#
loop_
_entity_poly.entity_id
_entity_poly.type
_entity_poly.pdbx_seq_one_letter_code
_entity_poly.pdbx_strand_id
1 'polypeptide(L)'
;MPKVNAIYIFCGSKALHEAWAKDWPKIRGVFTSIKPICESLKKVAHECDHDSIPMSFVPKQTMTEGATGSDSKTLDQLPPSYMYS
;
A
#
# COMPACT_ATOMS: atom_id res chain seq x y z
N MET A 1 -10.47 -7.08 -9.77
CA MET A 1 -11.12 -5.91 -10.41
C MET A 1 -10.33 -4.66 -10.05
N PRO A 2 -9.97 -3.80 -11.01
CA PRO A 2 -9.30 -2.53 -10.70
C PRO A 2 -10.23 -1.63 -9.88
N LYS A 3 -9.72 -1.06 -8.79
CA LYS A 3 -10.43 -0.08 -7.95
C LYS A 3 -9.80 1.30 -8.16
N VAL A 4 -10.64 2.31 -8.37
CA VAL A 4 -10.20 3.71 -8.40
C VAL A 4 -10.02 4.21 -6.97
N ASN A 5 -8.77 4.55 -6.61
CA ASN A 5 -8.38 5.09 -5.30
C ASN A 5 -8.46 6.61 -5.20
N ALA A 6 -8.14 7.33 -6.28
CA ALA A 6 -8.10 8.78 -6.28
C ALA A 6 -8.39 9.35 -7.69
N ILE A 7 -9.06 10.51 -7.72
CA ILE A 7 -9.37 11.27 -8.93
C ILE A 7 -8.82 12.69 -8.76
N TYR A 8 -8.16 13.18 -9.81
CA TYR A 8 -7.59 14.53 -9.88
C TYR A 8 -8.21 15.25 -11.08
N ILE A 9 -8.68 16.47 -10.89
CA ILE A 9 -9.39 17.23 -11.94
C ILE A 9 -8.52 18.41 -12.36
N PHE A 10 -8.27 18.55 -13.65
CA PHE A 10 -7.64 19.72 -14.24
C PHE A 10 -8.67 20.51 -15.07
N CYS A 11 -8.90 21.78 -14.73
CA CYS A 11 -9.97 22.58 -15.34
C CYS A 11 -9.64 24.08 -15.36
N GLY A 12 -10.32 24.85 -16.22
CA GLY A 12 -10.18 26.31 -16.26
C GLY A 12 -10.96 27.04 -15.14
N SER A 13 -12.07 26.47 -14.66
CA SER A 13 -12.96 27.10 -13.68
C SER A 13 -12.99 26.32 -12.37
N LYS A 14 -12.05 26.64 -11.47
CA LYS A 14 -11.90 25.92 -10.19
C LYS A 14 -13.17 25.90 -9.35
N ALA A 15 -13.82 27.05 -9.20
CA ALA A 15 -14.97 27.21 -8.30
C ALA A 15 -16.16 26.33 -8.70
N LEU A 16 -16.41 26.18 -10.00
CA LEU A 16 -17.48 25.33 -10.51
C LEU A 16 -17.20 23.86 -10.20
N HIS A 17 -15.95 23.43 -10.36
CA HIS A 17 -15.57 22.04 -10.15
C HIS A 17 -15.38 21.68 -8.68
N GLU A 18 -14.96 22.62 -7.84
CA GLU A 18 -14.90 22.40 -6.38
C GLU A 18 -16.28 22.25 -5.74
N ALA A 19 -17.32 22.86 -6.30
CA ALA A 19 -18.67 22.79 -5.74
C ALA A 19 -19.17 21.34 -5.67
N TRP A 20 -19.13 20.62 -6.80
CA TRP A 20 -19.57 19.21 -6.85
C TRP A 20 -18.47 18.23 -6.44
N ALA A 21 -17.19 18.60 -6.56
CA ALA A 21 -16.10 17.70 -6.18
C ALA A 21 -16.06 17.41 -4.68
N LYS A 22 -16.55 18.35 -3.85
CA LYS A 22 -16.67 18.18 -2.39
C LYS A 22 -17.59 17.02 -2.00
N ASP A 23 -18.58 16.72 -2.84
CA ASP A 23 -19.56 15.65 -2.58
C ASP A 23 -18.99 14.26 -2.91
N TRP A 24 -17.80 14.20 -3.54
CA TRP A 24 -17.20 12.97 -4.02
C TRP A 24 -15.90 12.65 -3.27
N PRO A 25 -15.91 11.66 -2.35
CA PRO A 25 -14.77 11.38 -1.47
C PRO A 25 -13.52 10.85 -2.20
N LYS A 26 -13.68 10.37 -3.43
CA LYS A 26 -12.56 9.90 -4.26
C LYS A 26 -11.80 11.03 -4.95
N ILE A 27 -12.36 12.23 -5.00
CA ILE A 27 -11.70 13.37 -5.62
C ILE A 27 -10.74 13.98 -4.60
N ARG A 28 -9.45 13.95 -4.95
CA ARG A 28 -8.38 14.43 -4.06
C ARG A 28 -7.92 15.84 -4.39
N GLY A 29 -8.34 16.39 -5.53
CA GLY A 29 -8.10 17.80 -5.82
C GLY A 29 -8.61 18.27 -7.17
N VAL A 30 -8.88 19.57 -7.22
CA VAL A 30 -9.22 20.33 -8.43
C VAL A 30 -8.12 21.36 -8.67
N PHE A 31 -7.55 21.33 -9.86
CA PHE A 31 -6.37 22.09 -10.24
C PHE A 31 -6.65 22.92 -11.48
N THR A 32 -6.10 24.14 -11.52
CA THR A 32 -6.15 25.03 -12.68
C THR A 32 -4.80 25.17 -13.37
N SER A 33 -3.74 24.71 -12.70
CA SER A 33 -2.37 24.78 -13.17
C SER A 33 -1.79 23.37 -13.25
N ILE A 34 -0.94 23.13 -14.25
CA ILE A 34 -0.37 21.79 -14.48
C ILE A 34 0.72 21.44 -13.45
N LYS A 35 1.46 22.43 -12.94
CA LYS A 35 2.53 22.17 -11.95
C LYS A 35 1.99 21.54 -10.65
N PRO A 36 0.95 22.10 -9.99
CA PRO A 36 0.42 21.53 -8.75
C PRO A 36 -0.19 20.12 -8.89
N ILE A 37 -0.83 19.82 -10.03
CA ILE A 37 -1.37 18.47 -10.26
C ILE A 37 -0.22 17.46 -10.44
N CYS A 38 0.84 17.83 -11.16
CA CYS A 38 2.02 16.97 -11.29
C CYS A 38 2.71 16.71 -9.95
N GLU A 39 2.84 17.72 -9.08
CA GLU A 39 3.39 17.55 -7.74
C GLU A 39 2.52 16.63 -6.87
N SER A 40 1.20 16.78 -6.95
CA SER A 40 0.26 15.93 -6.22
C SER A 40 0.32 14.47 -6.70
N LEU A 41 0.39 14.25 -8.02
CA LEU A 41 0.50 12.91 -8.60
C LEU A 41 1.83 12.24 -8.25
N LYS A 42 2.95 12.99 -8.23
CA LYS A 42 4.26 12.45 -7.82
C LYS A 42 4.27 11.92 -6.39
N LYS A 43 3.63 12.64 -5.45
CA LYS A 43 3.51 12.19 -4.06
C LYS A 43 2.76 10.86 -3.96
N VAL A 44 1.63 10.74 -4.65
CA VAL A 44 0.84 9.50 -4.65
C VAL A 44 1.58 8.35 -5.32
N ALA A 45 2.28 8.60 -6.42
CA ALA A 45 3.09 7.56 -7.06
C ALA A 45 4.16 7.01 -6.10
N HIS A 46 4.80 7.88 -5.31
CA HIS A 46 5.79 7.48 -4.32
C HIS A 46 5.15 6.71 -3.14
N GLU A 47 3.96 7.10 -2.68
CA GLU A 47 3.23 6.37 -1.64
C GLU A 47 2.81 4.96 -2.09
N CYS A 48 2.30 4.81 -3.32
CA CYS A 48 1.96 3.50 -3.90
C CYS A 48 3.17 2.55 -4.01
N ASP A 49 4.36 3.09 -4.28
CA ASP A 49 5.59 2.31 -4.35
C ASP A 49 5.98 1.78 -2.97
N HIS A 50 5.74 2.58 -1.91
CA HIS A 50 5.98 2.18 -0.53
C HIS A 50 4.95 1.16 -0.01
N ASP A 51 3.68 1.26 -0.42
CA ASP A 51 2.64 0.26 -0.10
C ASP A 51 2.88 -1.07 -0.83
N SER A 52 3.65 -1.04 -1.91
CA SER A 52 4.15 -2.23 -2.60
C SER A 52 5.42 -2.72 -1.92
N ILE A 53 5.36 -3.04 -0.62
CA ILE A 53 6.50 -3.64 0.08
C ILE A 53 6.88 -4.93 -0.66
N PRO A 54 8.08 -5.01 -1.27
CA PRO A 54 8.51 -6.24 -1.92
C PRO A 54 8.74 -7.28 -0.82
N MET A 55 7.81 -8.23 -0.69
CA MET A 55 8.03 -9.40 0.14
C MET A 55 9.08 -10.27 -0.53
N SER A 56 10.30 -10.29 0.04
CA SER A 56 11.29 -11.29 -0.31
C SER A 56 11.08 -12.52 0.59
N PHE A 57 10.82 -13.67 -0.03
CA PHE A 57 10.83 -14.93 0.69
C PHE A 57 12.29 -15.33 0.89
N VAL A 58 12.76 -15.32 2.13
CA VAL A 58 14.06 -15.90 2.46
C VAL A 58 13.93 -17.40 2.19
N PRO A 59 14.77 -18.00 1.32
CA PRO A 59 14.83 -19.44 1.21
C PRO A 59 15.11 -20.01 2.60
N LYS A 60 14.50 -21.15 2.96
CA LYS A 60 14.94 -21.94 4.12
C LYS A 60 16.36 -22.44 3.84
N GLN A 61 17.36 -21.57 3.93
CA GLN A 61 18.73 -21.99 4.08
C GLN A 61 18.80 -22.59 5.47
N THR A 62 18.73 -23.92 5.49
CA THR A 62 19.53 -24.78 6.36
C THR A 62 20.30 -23.98 7.41
N MET A 63 19.65 -23.73 8.54
CA MET A 63 20.38 -23.55 9.78
C MET A 63 21.08 -24.88 10.02
N THR A 64 22.29 -25.01 9.52
CA THR A 64 23.21 -26.09 9.87
C THR A 64 24.62 -25.55 9.79
N GLU A 65 24.91 -24.58 10.65
CA GLU A 65 26.22 -24.62 11.30
C GLU A 65 26.09 -25.60 12.46
N GLY A 66 26.65 -26.80 12.24
CA GLY A 66 27.09 -27.71 13.29
C GLY A 66 26.10 -28.08 14.40
N ALA A 67 25.16 -28.98 14.12
CA ALA A 67 24.85 -30.08 15.04
C ALA A 67 23.99 -31.13 14.31
N THR A 68 24.50 -32.34 14.28
CA THR A 68 23.81 -33.61 14.07
C THR A 68 22.35 -33.62 14.53
N GLY A 69 21.42 -34.07 13.68
CA GLY A 69 20.12 -34.58 14.12
C GLY A 69 18.93 -34.06 13.32
N SER A 70 18.46 -34.89 12.40
CA SER A 70 17.09 -34.87 11.87
C SER A 70 16.07 -34.76 13.01
N ASP A 71 15.18 -33.77 12.98
CA ASP A 71 13.83 -33.90 13.55
C ASP A 71 12.86 -32.85 12.99
N SER A 72 12.08 -33.27 11.99
CA SER A 72 10.90 -32.54 11.49
C SER A 72 9.71 -32.76 12.43
N LYS A 73 9.78 -32.28 13.68
CA LYS A 73 8.67 -32.49 14.64
C LYS A 73 8.50 -31.36 15.65
N THR A 74 8.48 -30.09 15.24
CA THR A 74 8.08 -29.00 16.16
C THR A 74 7.59 -27.73 15.44
N LEU A 75 6.66 -27.83 14.49
CA LEU A 75 5.97 -26.64 13.95
C LEU A 75 4.45 -26.66 14.19
N ASP A 76 3.87 -27.78 14.62
CA ASP A 76 2.42 -27.92 14.81
C ASP A 76 1.94 -27.57 16.23
N GLN A 77 2.85 -27.19 17.13
CA GLN A 77 2.51 -26.91 18.52
C GLN A 77 2.77 -25.43 18.85
N LEU A 78 1.88 -24.57 18.38
CA LEU A 78 1.76 -23.23 18.96
C LEU A 78 1.05 -23.36 20.32
N PRO A 79 1.60 -22.81 21.41
CA PRO A 79 0.98 -22.93 22.72
C PRO A 79 -0.38 -22.22 22.74
N PRO A 80 -1.38 -22.75 23.46
CA PRO A 80 -2.74 -22.19 23.50
C PRO A 80 -2.80 -20.72 23.97
N SER A 81 -1.76 -20.23 24.63
CA SER A 81 -1.60 -18.81 25.01
C SER A 81 -1.54 -17.84 23.83
N TYR A 82 -1.40 -18.32 22.60
CA TYR A 82 -1.46 -17.53 21.37
C TYR A 82 -2.88 -17.37 20.80
N MET A 83 -3.88 -18.04 21.37
CA MET A 83 -5.27 -17.75 21.05
C MET A 83 -5.70 -16.53 21.86
N TYR A 84 -6.12 -15.48 21.16
CA TYR A 84 -6.71 -14.29 21.77
C TYR A 84 -7.89 -14.71 22.66
N SER A 85 -7.85 -14.28 23.91
CA SER A 85 -8.96 -14.41 24.88
C SER A 85 -10.17 -13.59 24.49
#